data_AF-A0A4T0ETP1-F1
#
_entry.id   AF-A0A4T0ETP1-F1
#
_cell.length_a   1.000
_cell.length_b   1.000
_cell.length_c   1.000
_cell.angle_alpha   90.00
_cell.angle_beta   90.00
_cell.angle_gamma   90.00
#
_symmetry.space_group_name_H-M   'P 1'
#
loop_
_entity.id
_entity.type
_entity.pdbx_description
1 polymer ?
#
loop_
_entity_poly.entity_id
_entity_poly.type
_entity_poly.pdbx_seq_one_letter_code
_entity_poly.pdbx_strand_id
1 'polypeptide(L)' 'MYHFGDPEWYDKHIEPAKTTFWPKEEDTNKPAKDPESLKSQLQQLKSKRKTSSDSAQIEESQPQRLV' A
#
# COMPACT_ATOMS: atom_id res chain seq x y z
N MET A 1 -18.92 20.70 22.26
CA MET A 1 -20.21 20.12 21.85
C MET A 1 -19.93 18.71 21.36
N TYR A 2 -20.67 17.71 21.84
CA TYR A 2 -20.39 16.30 21.57
C TYR A 2 -21.15 15.89 20.29
N HIS A 3 -20.46 15.75 19.16
CA HIS A 3 -21.06 15.38 17.86
C HIS A 3 -21.18 13.86 17.73
N PHE A 4 -21.96 13.24 18.61
CA PHE A 4 -22.18 11.80 18.58
C PHE A 4 -23.39 11.48 17.70
N GLY A 5 -23.16 10.78 16.59
CA GLY A 5 -24.23 10.32 15.70
C GLY A 5 -24.88 11.41 14.82
N ASP A 6 -24.27 12.59 14.73
CA ASP A 6 -24.71 13.65 13.81
C ASP A 6 -24.24 13.32 12.36
N PRO A 7 -25.16 13.04 11.42
CA PRO A 7 -24.81 12.69 10.05
C PRO A 7 -24.09 13.82 9.32
N GLU A 8 -24.51 15.07 9.51
CA GLU A 8 -23.90 16.20 8.80
C GLU A 8 -22.45 16.44 9.26
N TRP A 9 -22.19 16.23 10.54
CA TRP A 9 -20.85 16.32 11.08
C TRP A 9 -19.96 15.18 10.55
N TYR A 10 -20.49 13.95 10.47
CA TYR A 10 -19.78 12.81 9.90
C TYR A 10 -19.38 13.06 8.44
N ASP A 11 -20.31 13.54 7.62
CA ASP A 11 -20.06 13.79 6.19
C ASP A 11 -19.05 14.93 5.97
N LYS A 12 -19.07 15.95 6.83
CA LYS A 12 -18.13 17.09 6.72
C LYS A 12 -16.73 16.77 7.22
N HIS A 13 -16.58 15.88 8.21
CA HIS A 13 -15.32 15.70 8.93
C HIS A 13 -14.72 14.31 8.82
N ILE A 14 -15.54 13.26 8.80
CA ILE A 14 -15.08 11.86 8.83
C ILE A 14 -14.96 11.27 7.42
N GLU A 15 -15.96 11.51 6.55
CA GLU A 15 -15.92 11.05 5.15
C GLU A 15 -14.65 11.48 4.40
N PRO A 16 -14.23 12.76 4.44
CA PRO A 16 -13.01 13.20 3.77
C PRO A 16 -11.74 12.58 4.37
N ALA A 17 -11.72 12.39 5.69
CA ALA A 17 -10.59 11.81 6.41
C ALA A 17 -10.43 10.31 6.13
N LYS A 18 -11.52 9.60 5.83
CA LYS A 18 -11.53 8.16 5.55
C LYS A 18 -10.64 7.81 4.36
N THR A 19 -10.63 8.64 3.32
CA THR A 19 -9.81 8.46 2.11
C THR A 19 -8.31 8.56 2.39
N THR A 20 -7.92 9.37 3.37
CA THR A 20 -6.50 9.55 3.75
C THR A 20 -6.05 8.52 4.76
N PHE A 21 -6.93 8.15 5.70
CA PHE A 21 -6.56 7.29 6.81
C PHE A 21 -6.65 5.80 6.46
N TRP A 22 -7.63 5.39 5.63
CA TRP A 22 -7.72 4.00 5.18
C TRP A 22 -6.97 3.81 3.87
N PRO A 23 -6.06 2.83 3.79
CA PRO A 23 -5.48 2.46 2.51
C PRO A 23 -6.60 2.08 1.54
N LYS A 24 -6.39 2.39 0.26
CA LYS A 24 -7.35 2.01 -0.78
C LYS A 24 -7.57 0.49 -0.72
N GLU A 25 -8.79 0.07 -1.03
CA GLU A 25 -9.15 -1.35 -0.97
C GLU A 25 -8.25 -2.23 -1.86
N GLU A 26 -7.73 -1.65 -2.94
CA GLU A 26 -6.78 -2.28 -3.87
C GLU A 26 -5.40 -2.51 -3.26
N ASP A 27 -4.93 -1.57 -2.42
CA ASP A 27 -3.62 -1.64 -1.75
C ASP A 27 -3.70 -2.43 -0.43
N THR A 28 -4.91 -2.64 0.06
CA THR A 28 -5.15 -3.38 1.30
C THR A 28 -4.89 -4.87 1.04
N ASN A 29 -3.92 -5.44 1.76
CA ASN A 29 -3.57 -6.85 1.63
C ASN A 29 -4.78 -7.73 2.03
N LYS A 30 -5.35 -8.42 1.03
CA LYS A 30 -6.44 -9.36 1.23
C LYS A 30 -5.84 -10.73 1.52
N PRO A 31 -6.06 -11.30 2.72
CA PRO A 31 -5.51 -12.60 3.04
C PRO A 31 -6.01 -13.65 2.06
N ALA A 32 -5.12 -14.55 1.66
CA ALA A 32 -5.44 -15.70 0.82
C ALA A 32 -6.56 -16.52 1.48
N LYS A 33 -7.65 -16.74 0.74
CA LYS A 33 -8.80 -17.52 1.22
C LYS A 33 -8.56 -19.02 1.09
N ASP A 34 -7.70 -19.42 0.14
CA ASP A 34 -7.43 -20.82 -0.21
C ASP A 34 -5.93 -21.10 -0.36
N PRO A 35 -5.47 -22.35 -0.14
CA PRO A 35 -4.05 -22.72 -0.22
C PRO A 35 -3.40 -22.45 -1.59
N GLU A 36 -4.15 -22.59 -2.68
CA GLU A 36 -3.66 -22.28 -4.03
C GLU A 36 -3.42 -20.79 -4.21
N SER A 37 -4.36 -19.96 -3.76
CA SER A 37 -4.23 -18.50 -3.80
C SER A 37 -3.03 -18.01 -2.97
N LEU A 38 -2.72 -18.70 -1.87
CA LEU A 38 -1.57 -18.41 -1.02
C LEU A 38 -0.25 -18.64 -1.77
N LYS A 39 -0.12 -19.76 -2.49
CA LYS A 39 1.07 -20.06 -3.30
C LYS A 39 1.30 -19.00 -4.38
N SER A 40 0.23 -18.59 -5.07
CA SER A 40 0.28 -17.56 -6.11
C SER A 40 0.69 -16.20 -5.54
N GLN A 41 0.13 -15.78 -4.39
CA GLN A 41 0.52 -14.54 -3.70
C GLN A 41 1.98 -14.58 -3.25
N LEU A 42 2.45 -15.70 -2.69
CA LEU A 42 3.85 -15.87 -2.31
C LEU A 42 4.79 -15.76 -3.51
N GLN A 43 4.41 -16.32 -4.66
CA GLN A 43 5.20 -16.22 -5.88
C GLN A 43 5.29 -14.75 -6.36
N GLN A 44 4.18 -14.02 -6.36
CA GLN A 44 4.16 -12.58 -6.70
C GLN A 44 5.04 -11.76 -5.77
N LEU A 45 4.95 -11.98 -4.45
CA LEU A 45 5.78 -11.28 -3.45
C LEU A 45 7.28 -11.59 -3.63
N LYS A 46 7.63 -12.84 -3.92
CA LYS A 46 9.02 -13.24 -4.21
C LYS A 46 9.54 -12.57 -5.47
N SER A 47 8.74 -12.48 -6.53
CA SER A 47 9.11 -11.78 -7.77
C SER A 47 9.32 -10.28 -7.53
N LYS A 48 8.42 -9.62 -6.79
CA LYS A 48 8.53 -8.20 -6.43
C LYS A 48 9.80 -7.88 -5.62
N ARG A 49 10.26 -8.82 -4.78
CA ARG A 49 11.50 -8.66 -4.01
C ARG A 49 12.77 -8.73 -4.89
N LYS A 50 12.76 -9.59 -5.92
CA LYS A 50 13.90 -9.70 -6.84
C LYS A 50 14.09 -8.39 -7.62
N THR A 51 12.99 -7.84 -8.14
CA THR A 51 13.04 -6.57 -8.91
C THR A 51 13.50 -5.39 -8.07
N SER A 52 13.16 -5.32 -6.77
CA SER A 52 13.66 -4.26 -5.89
C SER A 52 15.15 -4.38 -5.57
N SER A 53 15.68 -5.62 -5.55
CA SER A 53 17.11 -5.85 -5.35
C SER A 53 17.92 -5.44 -6.59
N ASP A 54 17.38 -5.72 -7.78
CA ASP A 54 18.03 -5.34 -9.04
C ASP A 54 18.00 -3.82 -9.24
N SER A 55 16.90 -3.13 -8.88
CA SER A 55 16.84 -1.67 -8.95
C SER A 55 17.80 -0.98 -7.96
N ALA A 56 17.98 -1.54 -6.76
CA ALA A 56 18.94 -1.01 -5.78
C ALA A 56 20.40 -1.11 -6.27
N GLN A 57 20.74 -2.19 -6.99
CA GLN A 57 22.07 -2.37 -7.60
C GLN A 57 22.32 -1.41 -8.77
N ILE A 58 21.28 -1.04 -9.52
CA ILE A 58 21.38 -0.13 -10.68
C ILE A 58 21.66 1.32 -10.23
N GLU A 59 21.11 1.77 -9.10
CA GLU A 59 21.37 3.12 -8.58
C GLU A 59 22.79 3.26 -7.99
N GLU A 60 23.35 2.19 -7.40
CA GLU A 60 24.72 2.17 -6.88
C GLU A 60 25.79 2.16 -8.00
N SER A 61 25.37 1.86 -9.24
CA SER A 61 26.22 1.81 -10.43
C SER A 61 26.30 3.13 -11.21
N GLN A 62 25.63 4.19 -10.78
CA GLN A 62 25.75 5.53 -11.37
C GLN A 62 26.91 6.28 -10.70
N PRO A 63 28.12 6.35 -11.29
CA PRO A 63 29.19 7.15 -10.72
C PRO A 63 28.76 8.61 -10.67
N GLN A 64 28.92 9.21 -9.49
CA GLN A 64 28.68 10.62 -9.22
C GLN A 64 29.33 11.47 -10.32
N ARG A 65 28.51 12.09 -11.18
CA ARG A 65 28.95 13.08 -12.15
C ARG A 65 29.29 14.35 -11.36
N LEU A 66 30.52 14.41 -10.86
CA LEU A 66 31.11 15.57 -10.21
C LEU A 66 31.03 16.78 -11.16
N VAL A 67 30.49 17.89 -10.66
CA VAL A 67 30.60 19.23 -11.26
C VAL A 67 31.59 20.02 -10.43
#